data_AF-A0AAD7A383-F1
#
_entry.id   AF-A0AAD7A383-F1
#
_cell.length_a   1.000
_cell.length_b   1.000
_cell.length_c   1.000
_cell.angle_alpha   90.00
_cell.angle_beta   90.00
_cell.angle_gamma   90.00
#
_symmetry.space_group_name_H-M   'P 1'
#
loop_
_entity.id
_entity.type
_entity.pdbx_description
1 polymer ?
#
loop_
_entity_poly.entity_id
_entity_poly.type
_entity_poly.pdbx_seq_one_letter_code
_entity_poly.pdbx_strand_id
1 'polypeptide(L)'
;MKHPDERVALQAVKFWLTVCKEEVNLAIEAQEVSTRVRGITRDGVQTFRRIALHEIVPVLLLLLTKQEDLADKDEWNVSIAAGTCLSLLASAVQDAIVPAVIPFIKAHIKSTNWHHREAAVMTFGSILEGPDPIVLIPLTTQALPLLIDMMTDTNADVKDTVAWTLGRISRPLNPTCICMLWSLRSSGV
;
A
#
# COMPACT_ATOMS: atom_id res chain seq x y z
N MET A 1 -15.35 -10.25 5.35
CA MET A 1 -14.58 -9.88 4.15
C MET A 1 -14.59 -10.99 3.09
N LYS A 2 -14.49 -12.29 3.44
CA LYS A 2 -14.52 -13.41 2.48
C LYS A 2 -15.92 -13.86 2.03
N HIS A 3 -16.95 -13.02 2.22
CA HIS A 3 -18.33 -13.40 1.89
C HIS A 3 -18.54 -13.36 0.37
N PRO A 4 -19.31 -14.29 -0.23
CA PRO A 4 -19.54 -14.31 -1.68
C PRO A 4 -20.31 -13.08 -2.18
N ASP A 5 -21.22 -12.54 -1.38
CA ASP A 5 -21.88 -11.26 -1.65
C ASP A 5 -20.88 -10.10 -1.45
N GLU A 6 -20.58 -9.40 -2.54
CA GLU A 6 -19.62 -8.30 -2.57
C GLU A 6 -20.09 -7.08 -1.78
N ARG A 7 -21.39 -6.87 -1.60
CA ARG A 7 -21.92 -5.79 -0.74
C ARG A 7 -21.61 -6.08 0.73
N VAL A 8 -21.73 -7.33 1.14
CA VAL A 8 -21.36 -7.78 2.49
C VAL A 8 -19.85 -7.74 2.69
N ALA A 9 -19.08 -8.15 1.68
CA ALA A 9 -17.63 -8.04 1.70
C ALA A 9 -17.18 -6.58 1.84
N LEU A 10 -17.77 -5.67 1.05
CA LEU A 10 -17.51 -4.24 1.08
C LEU A 10 -17.80 -3.64 2.45
N GLN A 11 -18.92 -4.00 3.07
CA GLN A 11 -19.25 -3.49 4.41
C GLN A 11 -18.26 -3.98 5.48
N ALA A 12 -17.78 -5.21 5.35
CA ALA A 12 -16.72 -5.71 6.23
C ALA A 12 -15.39 -4.96 6.01
N VAL A 13 -15.03 -4.62 4.78
CA VAL A 13 -13.85 -3.78 4.50
C VAL A 13 -14.03 -2.39 5.09
N LYS A 14 -15.22 -1.79 4.96
CA LYS A 14 -15.57 -0.49 5.55
C LYS A 14 -15.45 -0.48 7.07
N PHE A 15 -15.82 -1.57 7.73
CA PHE A 15 -15.60 -1.72 9.17
C PHE A 15 -14.09 -1.62 9.50
N TRP A 16 -13.25 -2.39 8.81
CA TRP A 16 -11.79 -2.36 9.04
C TRP A 16 -11.15 -1.02 8.65
N LEU A 17 -11.67 -0.33 7.65
CA LEU A 17 -11.29 1.05 7.33
C LEU A 17 -11.49 1.99 8.52
N THR A 18 -12.65 1.92 9.17
CA THR A 18 -12.94 2.72 10.37
C THR A 18 -12.02 2.37 11.52
N VAL A 19 -11.76 1.07 11.76
CA VAL A 19 -10.82 0.62 12.79
C VAL A 19 -9.41 1.15 12.51
N CYS A 20 -8.91 1.04 11.28
CA CYS A 20 -7.58 1.54 10.92
C CYS A 20 -7.47 3.07 11.11
N LYS A 21 -8.51 3.83 10.75
CA LYS A 21 -8.54 5.29 10.99
C LYS A 21 -8.42 5.61 12.48
N GLU A 22 -9.17 4.90 13.30
CA GLU A 22 -9.13 5.11 14.75
C GLU A 22 -7.75 4.77 15.33
N GLU A 23 -7.14 3.66 14.88
CA GLU A 23 -5.79 3.28 15.31
C GLU A 23 -4.73 4.31 14.89
N VAL A 24 -4.85 4.91 13.69
CA VAL A 24 -3.99 6.02 13.28
C VAL A 24 -4.17 7.23 14.19
N ASN A 25 -5.41 7.63 14.50
CA ASN A 25 -5.68 8.74 15.41
C ASN A 25 -5.09 8.48 16.80
N LEU A 26 -5.34 7.29 17.36
CA LEU A 26 -4.80 6.87 18.64
C LEU A 26 -3.27 6.86 18.64
N ALA A 27 -2.62 6.48 17.54
CA ALA A 27 -1.17 6.53 17.41
C ALA A 27 -0.64 7.97 17.44
N ILE A 28 -1.30 8.90 16.74
CA ILE A 28 -0.96 10.33 16.76
C ILE A 28 -1.12 10.91 18.16
N GLU A 29 -2.27 10.66 18.82
CA GLU A 29 -2.52 11.11 20.19
C GLU A 29 -1.49 10.56 21.18
N ALA A 30 -1.09 9.29 21.05
CA ALA A 30 -0.05 8.72 21.89
C ALA A 30 1.31 9.39 21.66
N GLN A 31 1.62 9.78 20.42
CA GLN A 31 2.85 10.50 20.12
C GLN A 31 2.86 11.89 20.79
N GLU A 32 1.72 12.58 20.82
CA GLU A 32 1.53 13.85 21.53
C GLU A 32 1.64 13.68 23.05
N VAL A 33 0.99 12.68 23.63
CA VAL A 33 1.00 12.40 25.10
C VAL A 33 2.36 11.90 25.60
N SER A 34 3.13 11.19 24.76
CA SER A 34 4.49 10.70 25.11
C SER A 34 5.48 11.83 25.43
N THR A 35 5.20 13.05 24.96
CA THR A 35 5.96 14.24 25.34
C THR A 35 5.63 14.75 26.76
N ARG A 36 4.55 14.26 27.37
CA ARG A 36 4.04 14.70 28.70
C ARG A 36 4.20 13.68 29.82
N VAL A 37 4.02 12.37 29.57
CA VAL A 37 4.15 11.33 30.62
C VAL A 37 4.73 10.05 30.02
N ARG A 38 5.94 9.66 30.46
CA ARG A 38 6.52 8.33 30.18
C ARG A 38 5.77 7.27 30.98
N GLY A 39 5.23 6.23 30.32
CA GLY A 39 5.00 4.95 30.99
C GLY A 39 3.64 4.26 30.86
N ILE A 40 2.92 4.38 29.73
CA ILE A 40 1.80 3.45 29.44
C ILE A 40 2.19 2.57 28.26
N THR A 41 2.56 1.31 28.52
CA THR A 41 2.73 0.28 27.51
C THR A 41 1.35 -0.15 27.02
N ARG A 42 0.96 0.26 25.81
CA ARG A 42 -0.31 -0.12 25.17
C ARG A 42 -0.24 -1.55 24.62
N ASP A 43 -0.62 -2.54 25.42
CA ASP A 43 -0.81 -3.94 24.97
C ASP A 43 -1.86 -4.08 23.84
N GLY A 44 -2.79 -3.13 23.72
CA GLY A 44 -3.81 -3.10 22.65
C GLY A 44 -3.22 -2.94 21.24
N VAL A 45 -2.19 -2.11 21.07
CA VAL A 45 -1.57 -1.80 19.75
C VAL A 45 -0.89 -3.04 19.16
N GLN A 46 -0.27 -3.87 20.00
CA GLN A 46 0.36 -5.11 19.54
C GLN A 46 -0.67 -6.16 19.11
N THR A 47 -1.83 -6.19 19.77
CA THR A 47 -2.92 -7.12 19.43
C THR A 47 -3.57 -6.74 18.10
N PHE A 48 -3.84 -5.45 17.87
CA PHE A 48 -4.34 -4.95 16.58
C PHE A 48 -3.35 -5.26 15.45
N ARG A 49 -2.07 -4.91 15.64
CA ARG A 49 -1.00 -5.20 14.67
C ARG A 49 -0.94 -6.69 14.32
N ARG A 50 -1.02 -7.58 15.30
CA ARG A 50 -1.03 -9.03 15.07
C ARG A 50 -2.24 -9.48 14.25
N ILE A 51 -3.44 -9.07 14.62
CA ILE A 51 -4.67 -9.48 13.91
C ILE A 51 -4.64 -8.94 12.48
N ALA A 52 -4.30 -7.67 12.31
CA ALA A 52 -4.34 -7.03 11.01
C ALA A 52 -3.33 -7.64 10.02
N LEU A 53 -2.10 -7.92 10.45
CA LEU A 53 -1.07 -8.48 9.57
C LEU A 53 -1.36 -9.92 9.12
N HIS A 54 -1.88 -10.76 10.02
CA HIS A 54 -2.07 -12.18 9.72
C HIS A 54 -3.43 -12.50 9.08
N GLU A 55 -4.49 -11.81 9.48
CA GLU A 55 -5.85 -12.13 9.02
C GLU A 55 -6.38 -11.16 7.97
N ILE A 56 -5.98 -9.88 8.03
CA ILE A 56 -6.58 -8.83 7.20
C ILE A 56 -5.77 -8.61 5.92
N VAL A 57 -4.45 -8.49 6.02
CA VAL A 57 -3.58 -8.26 4.85
C VAL A 57 -3.81 -9.29 3.72
N PRO A 58 -3.81 -10.62 3.97
CA PRO A 58 -4.04 -11.58 2.89
C PRO A 58 -5.39 -11.41 2.19
N VAL A 59 -6.41 -10.98 2.94
CA VAL A 59 -7.75 -10.76 2.39
C VAL A 59 -7.78 -9.48 1.58
N LEU A 60 -7.15 -8.39 2.05
CA LEU A 60 -7.05 -7.14 1.27
C LEU A 60 -6.31 -7.36 -0.05
N LEU A 61 -5.21 -8.11 -0.03
CA LEU A 61 -4.44 -8.44 -1.25
C LEU A 61 -5.27 -9.26 -2.26
N LEU A 62 -6.11 -10.18 -1.78
CA LEU A 62 -7.04 -10.91 -2.64
C LEU A 62 -8.15 -10.00 -3.20
N LEU A 63 -8.67 -9.08 -2.40
CA LEU A 63 -9.72 -8.17 -2.84
C LEU A 63 -9.21 -7.12 -3.84
N LEU A 64 -7.93 -6.74 -3.75
CA LEU A 64 -7.29 -5.88 -4.74
C LEU A 64 -7.35 -6.46 -6.15
N THR A 65 -7.28 -7.79 -6.31
CA THR A 65 -7.32 -8.45 -7.63
C THR A 65 -8.74 -8.56 -8.21
N LYS A 66 -9.74 -7.93 -7.57
CA LYS A 66 -11.13 -7.85 -8.06
C LYS A 66 -11.41 -6.48 -8.65
N GLN A 67 -10.52 -5.97 -9.50
CA GLN A 67 -10.76 -4.73 -10.23
C GLN A 67 -11.91 -4.95 -11.23
N GLU A 68 -12.82 -3.98 -11.30
CA GLU A 68 -13.92 -3.96 -12.28
C GLU A 68 -13.45 -3.34 -13.60
N ASP A 69 -14.21 -3.60 -14.67
CA ASP A 69 -13.91 -3.08 -16.00
C ASP A 69 -14.08 -1.56 -16.09
N LEU A 70 -13.51 -0.97 -17.15
CA LEU A 70 -13.49 0.47 -17.45
C LEU A 70 -14.82 1.22 -17.31
N ALA A 71 -15.97 0.56 -17.45
CA ALA A 71 -17.28 1.19 -17.36
C ALA A 71 -17.68 1.59 -15.93
N ASP A 72 -17.17 0.90 -14.91
CA ASP A 72 -17.61 1.04 -13.52
C ASP A 72 -16.48 1.57 -12.59
N LYS A 73 -15.38 2.04 -13.16
CA LYS A 73 -14.16 2.47 -12.43
C LYS A 73 -14.36 3.58 -11.41
N ASP A 74 -15.36 4.44 -11.61
CA ASP A 74 -15.65 5.55 -10.70
C ASP A 74 -16.57 5.13 -9.54
N GLU A 75 -17.13 3.91 -9.57
CA GLU A 75 -17.95 3.40 -8.47
C GLU A 75 -17.07 2.87 -7.32
N TRP A 76 -17.46 3.19 -6.09
CA TRP A 76 -16.77 2.68 -4.91
C TRP A 76 -17.00 1.17 -4.76
N ASN A 77 -16.06 0.38 -5.26
CA ASN A 77 -16.11 -1.09 -5.23
C ASN A 77 -15.15 -1.70 -4.19
N VAL A 78 -15.10 -3.03 -4.17
CA VAL A 78 -14.34 -3.80 -3.18
C VAL A 78 -12.83 -3.64 -3.36
N SER A 79 -12.33 -3.49 -4.59
CA SER A 79 -10.90 -3.28 -4.86
C SER A 79 -10.44 -1.90 -4.38
N ILE A 80 -11.20 -0.84 -4.69
CA ILE A 80 -10.91 0.53 -4.21
C ILE A 80 -10.94 0.60 -2.69
N ALA A 81 -11.95 -0.04 -2.07
CA ALA A 81 -12.04 -0.12 -0.62
C ALA A 81 -10.84 -0.86 -0.01
N ALA A 82 -10.38 -1.94 -0.65
CA ALA A 82 -9.25 -2.72 -0.19
C ALA A 82 -7.93 -1.93 -0.27
N GLY A 83 -7.67 -1.22 -1.37
CA GLY A 83 -6.48 -0.38 -1.52
C GLY A 83 -6.43 0.78 -0.52
N THR A 84 -7.59 1.42 -0.28
CA THR A 84 -7.72 2.47 0.74
C THR A 84 -7.46 1.89 2.14
N CYS A 85 -7.97 0.69 2.42
CA CYS A 85 -7.78 0.03 3.71
C CYS A 85 -6.33 -0.38 3.93
N LEU A 86 -5.66 -0.86 2.88
CA LEU A 86 -4.25 -1.22 2.93
C LEU A 86 -3.37 0.00 3.20
N SER A 87 -3.66 1.15 2.57
CA SER A 87 -2.91 2.40 2.82
C SER A 87 -3.05 2.86 4.26
N LEU A 88 -4.28 2.88 4.81
CA LEU A 88 -4.50 3.23 6.22
C LEU A 88 -3.87 2.23 7.17
N LEU A 89 -3.90 0.95 6.82
CA LEU A 89 -3.26 -0.08 7.60
C LEU A 89 -1.74 0.09 7.62
N ALA A 90 -1.12 0.45 6.49
CA ALA A 90 0.31 0.76 6.43
C ALA A 90 0.69 1.94 7.35
N SER A 91 -0.14 2.98 7.42
CA SER A 91 0.03 4.07 8.39
C SER A 91 -0.12 3.62 9.86
N ALA A 92 -1.06 2.72 10.15
CA ALA A 92 -1.31 2.23 11.50
C ALA A 92 -0.22 1.27 12.00
N VAL A 93 0.23 0.34 11.16
CA VAL A 93 1.18 -0.72 11.55
C VAL A 93 2.64 -0.43 11.16
N GLN A 94 2.89 0.60 10.35
CA GLN A 94 4.23 1.05 9.93
C GLN A 94 5.07 -0.10 9.33
N ASP A 95 6.35 -0.20 9.67
CA ASP A 95 7.32 -1.16 9.11
C ASP A 95 6.85 -2.62 9.08
N ALA A 96 5.97 -3.00 10.01
CA ALA A 96 5.46 -4.35 10.11
C ALA A 96 4.64 -4.78 8.87
N ILE A 97 4.12 -3.84 8.07
CA ILE A 97 3.39 -4.14 6.83
C ILE A 97 4.31 -4.67 5.73
N VAL A 98 5.56 -4.21 5.69
CA VAL A 98 6.51 -4.48 4.60
C VAL A 98 6.74 -5.98 4.39
N PRO A 99 7.16 -6.77 5.41
CA PRO A 99 7.39 -8.20 5.22
C PRO A 99 6.10 -8.97 4.87
N ALA A 100 4.92 -8.45 5.22
CA ALA A 100 3.64 -9.09 4.93
C ALA A 100 3.24 -8.98 3.45
N VAL A 101 3.58 -7.88 2.78
CA VAL A 101 3.13 -7.62 1.40
C VAL A 101 4.19 -7.88 0.34
N ILE A 102 5.48 -7.85 0.68
CA ILE A 102 6.58 -8.08 -0.28
C ILE A 102 6.47 -9.42 -1.03
N PRO A 103 6.09 -10.55 -0.39
CA PRO A 103 5.92 -11.81 -1.11
C PRO A 103 4.86 -11.72 -2.22
N PHE A 104 3.76 -11.04 -1.97
CA PHE A 104 2.69 -10.83 -2.95
C PHE A 104 3.17 -9.99 -4.14
N ILE A 105 3.86 -8.87 -3.86
CA ILE A 105 4.39 -8.00 -4.92
C ILE A 105 5.34 -8.79 -5.81
N LYS A 106 6.32 -9.49 -5.23
CA LYS A 106 7.31 -10.27 -6.01
C LYS A 106 6.67 -11.38 -6.84
N ALA A 107 5.62 -12.01 -6.33
CA ALA A 107 4.91 -13.08 -7.04
C ALA A 107 4.09 -12.56 -8.24
N HIS A 108 3.53 -11.36 -8.15
CA HIS A 108 2.50 -10.91 -9.08
C HIS A 108 2.91 -9.76 -10.01
N ILE A 109 4.00 -9.04 -9.72
CA ILE A 109 4.43 -7.86 -10.50
C ILE A 109 4.75 -8.18 -11.98
N LYS A 110 5.12 -9.43 -12.29
CA LYS A 110 5.38 -9.93 -13.66
C LYS A 110 4.33 -10.94 -14.14
N SER A 111 3.16 -10.99 -13.50
CA SER A 111 2.09 -11.91 -13.87
C SER A 111 1.59 -11.65 -15.29
N THR A 112 1.15 -12.67 -16.01
CA THR A 112 0.48 -12.49 -17.31
C THR A 112 -0.91 -11.87 -17.17
N ASN A 113 -1.56 -12.08 -16.02
CA ASN A 113 -2.85 -11.49 -15.70
C ASN A 113 -2.68 -10.05 -15.18
N TRP A 114 -3.33 -9.09 -15.86
CA TRP A 114 -3.25 -7.67 -15.53
C TRP A 114 -3.83 -7.34 -14.15
N HIS A 115 -4.88 -8.04 -13.70
CA HIS A 115 -5.45 -7.86 -12.35
C HIS A 115 -4.40 -8.11 -11.25
N HIS A 116 -3.53 -9.09 -11.46
CA HIS A 116 -2.45 -9.40 -10.52
C HIS A 116 -1.31 -8.39 -10.61
N ARG A 117 -0.94 -7.95 -11.83
CA ARG A 117 0.09 -6.91 -12.01
C ARG A 117 -0.33 -5.59 -11.38
N GLU A 118 -1.53 -5.12 -11.70
CA GLU A 118 -2.10 -3.89 -11.15
C GLU A 118 -2.17 -3.97 -9.63
N ALA A 119 -2.71 -5.06 -9.07
CA ALA A 119 -2.81 -5.23 -7.62
C ALA A 119 -1.44 -5.22 -6.93
N ALA A 120 -0.39 -5.77 -7.56
CA ALA A 120 0.97 -5.74 -7.04
C ALA A 120 1.53 -4.31 -7.01
N VAL A 121 1.30 -3.52 -8.06
CA VAL A 121 1.71 -2.11 -8.11
C VAL A 121 0.91 -1.28 -7.08
N MET A 122 -0.40 -1.46 -7.01
CA MET A 122 -1.28 -0.80 -6.04
C MET A 122 -0.86 -1.10 -4.60
N THR A 123 -0.52 -2.36 -4.31
CA THR A 123 0.01 -2.78 -3.01
C THR A 123 1.32 -2.05 -2.69
N PHE A 124 2.24 -1.98 -3.65
CA PHE A 124 3.51 -1.27 -3.47
C PHE A 124 3.29 0.22 -3.21
N GLY A 125 2.47 0.89 -4.01
CA GLY A 125 2.15 2.30 -3.83
C GLY A 125 1.42 2.61 -2.51
N SER A 126 0.60 1.68 -2.02
CA SER A 126 -0.14 1.82 -0.76
C SER A 126 0.76 1.80 0.48
N ILE A 127 1.91 1.11 0.43
CA ILE A 127 2.85 1.03 1.57
C ILE A 127 3.95 2.10 1.56
N LEU A 128 3.96 3.00 0.57
CA LEU A 128 4.95 4.09 0.50
C LEU A 128 4.76 5.17 1.56
N GLU A 129 3.69 5.09 2.34
CA GLU A 129 3.36 5.99 3.43
C GLU A 129 3.03 5.18 4.68
N GLY A 130 3.63 5.56 5.81
CA GLY A 130 3.52 4.84 7.08
C GLY A 130 4.86 4.27 7.57
N PRO A 131 5.49 3.33 6.84
CA PRO A 131 6.81 2.80 7.21
C PRO A 131 7.92 3.85 7.22
N ASP A 132 9.00 3.57 7.94
CA ASP A 132 10.18 4.42 8.02
C ASP A 132 10.82 4.59 6.63
N PRO A 133 11.15 5.83 6.21
CA PRO A 133 11.82 6.08 4.92
C PRO A 133 13.09 5.26 4.72
N ILE A 134 13.86 4.98 5.78
CA ILE A 134 15.09 4.17 5.73
C ILE A 134 14.79 2.74 5.24
N VAL A 135 13.65 2.18 5.65
CA VAL A 135 13.18 0.86 5.20
C VAL A 135 12.68 0.91 3.76
N LEU A 136 12.04 2.01 3.36
CA LEU A 136 11.43 2.16 2.04
C LEU A 136 12.42 2.50 0.92
N ILE A 137 13.47 3.30 1.19
CA ILE A 137 14.49 3.70 0.20
C ILE A 137 15.07 2.52 -0.59
N PRO A 138 15.60 1.45 0.03
CA PRO A 138 16.19 0.35 -0.74
C PRO A 138 15.14 -0.40 -1.58
N LEU A 139 13.87 -0.42 -1.13
CA LEU A 139 12.78 -1.06 -1.86
C LEU A 139 12.39 -0.23 -3.08
N THR A 140 12.27 1.08 -2.94
CA THR A 140 11.93 1.99 -4.04
C THR A 140 13.04 2.05 -5.07
N THR A 141 14.32 2.12 -4.66
CA THR A 141 15.45 2.07 -5.59
C THR A 141 15.46 0.80 -6.44
N GLN A 142 15.15 -0.35 -5.86
CA GLN A 142 15.07 -1.62 -6.59
C GLN A 142 13.84 -1.70 -7.49
N ALA A 143 12.70 -1.16 -7.06
CA ALA A 143 11.45 -1.20 -7.82
C ALA A 143 11.40 -0.18 -8.96
N LEU A 144 12.15 0.93 -8.87
CA LEU A 144 12.02 2.06 -9.79
C LEU A 144 12.25 1.69 -11.27
N PRO A 145 13.30 0.93 -11.65
CA PRO A 145 13.50 0.55 -13.06
C PRO A 145 12.35 -0.30 -13.59
N LEU A 146 11.82 -1.21 -12.75
CA LEU A 146 10.70 -2.07 -13.11
C LEU A 146 9.41 -1.25 -13.29
N LEU A 147 9.13 -0.29 -12.40
CA LEU A 147 7.97 0.58 -12.51
C LEU A 147 8.06 1.46 -13.76
N ILE A 148 9.25 1.96 -14.12
CA ILE A 148 9.44 2.73 -15.36
C ILE A 148 9.14 1.85 -16.59
N ASP A 149 9.62 0.61 -16.61
CA ASP A 149 9.32 -0.34 -17.70
C ASP A 149 7.81 -0.62 -17.81
N MET A 150 7.13 -0.78 -16.67
CA MET A 150 5.67 -1.00 -16.62
C MET A 150 4.82 0.18 -17.08
N MET A 151 5.39 1.39 -17.25
CA MET A 151 4.68 2.50 -17.93
C MET A 151 4.36 2.18 -19.41
N THR A 152 4.99 1.15 -19.97
CA THR A 152 4.73 0.66 -21.32
C THR A 152 3.79 -0.55 -21.36
N ASP A 153 3.13 -0.90 -20.24
CA ASP A 153 2.21 -2.04 -20.18
C ASP A 153 1.05 -1.91 -21.19
N THR A 154 0.65 -3.06 -21.72
CA THR A 154 -0.49 -3.22 -22.63
C THR A 154 -1.81 -2.75 -22.04
N ASN A 155 -2.00 -2.90 -20.73
CA ASN A 155 -3.23 -2.58 -20.03
C ASN A 155 -3.19 -1.15 -19.46
N ALA A 156 -4.28 -0.39 -19.64
CA ALA A 156 -4.39 1.00 -19.20
C ALA A 156 -4.40 1.15 -17.68
N ASP A 157 -5.12 0.28 -16.96
CA ASP A 157 -5.17 0.28 -15.49
C ASP A 157 -3.79 0.11 -14.86
N VAL A 158 -3.01 -0.83 -15.40
CA VAL A 158 -1.65 -1.05 -14.90
C VAL A 158 -0.83 0.23 -15.08
N LYS A 159 -0.92 0.90 -16.23
CA LYS A 159 -0.19 2.16 -16.47
C LYS A 159 -0.63 3.29 -15.55
N ASP A 160 -1.94 3.45 -15.33
CA ASP A 160 -2.48 4.50 -14.46
C ASP A 160 -2.02 4.28 -13.00
N THR A 161 -2.09 3.04 -12.50
CA THR A 161 -1.63 2.69 -11.15
C THR A 161 -0.11 2.82 -11.01
N VAL A 162 0.67 2.50 -12.05
CA VAL A 162 2.13 2.73 -12.07
C VAL A 162 2.43 4.23 -12.02
N ALA A 163 1.75 5.05 -12.82
CA ALA A 163 1.93 6.50 -12.81
C ALA A 163 1.60 7.10 -11.44
N TRP A 164 0.49 6.67 -10.83
CA TRP A 164 0.12 7.05 -9.47
C TRP A 164 1.20 6.66 -8.46
N THR A 165 1.73 5.43 -8.55
CA THR A 165 2.77 4.91 -7.65
C THR A 165 4.08 5.67 -7.79
N LEU A 166 4.52 5.98 -9.02
CA LEU A 166 5.70 6.81 -9.28
C LEU A 166 5.52 8.23 -8.71
N GLY A 167 4.31 8.79 -8.81
CA GLY A 167 3.95 10.06 -8.17
C GLY A 167 4.06 10.02 -6.65
N ARG A 168 3.80 8.86 -6.03
CA ARG A 168 4.00 8.67 -4.58
C ARG A 168 5.46 8.48 -4.20
N ILE A 169 6.30 7.88 -5.06
CA ILE A 169 7.74 7.76 -4.81
C ILE A 169 8.43 9.13 -4.85
N SER A 170 7.99 10.02 -5.75
CA SER A 170 8.61 11.34 -5.91
C SER A 170 8.34 12.31 -4.76
N ARG A 171 7.26 12.11 -3.99
CA ARG A 171 6.82 13.01 -2.92
C ARG A 171 7.67 12.95 -1.64
N PRO A 172 7.99 11.77 -1.05
CA PRO A 172 8.80 11.66 0.17
C PRO A 172 10.32 11.70 -0.07
N LEU A 173 10.82 11.56 -1.31
CA LEU A 173 12.26 11.40 -1.61
C LEU A 173 12.93 12.65 -2.22
N ASN A 174 12.48 13.85 -1.83
CA ASN A 174 12.77 15.14 -2.50
C ASN A 174 14.22 15.69 -2.40
N PRO A 175 15.23 14.92 -1.95
CA PRO A 175 16.61 15.16 -2.44
C PRO A 175 17.19 13.97 -3.23
N THR A 176 16.92 12.75 -2.80
CA THR A 176 17.62 11.55 -3.32
C THR A 176 17.06 11.08 -4.67
N CYS A 177 15.76 11.27 -4.93
CA CYS A 177 15.18 10.98 -6.25
C CYS A 177 15.63 11.98 -7.31
N ILE A 178 15.86 13.25 -6.96
CA ILE A 178 16.46 14.23 -7.86
C ILE A 178 17.87 13.76 -8.23
N CYS A 179 18.70 13.36 -7.25
CA CYS A 179 20.03 12.82 -7.52
C CYS A 179 20.02 11.51 -8.33
N MET A 180 19.08 10.59 -8.08
CA MET A 180 18.95 9.36 -8.87
C MET A 180 18.46 9.63 -10.29
N LEU A 181 17.46 10.49 -10.49
CA LEU A 181 17.00 10.88 -11.83
C LEU A 181 18.08 11.66 -12.60
N TRP A 182 18.86 12.50 -11.90
CA TRP A 182 20.03 13.16 -12.50
C TRP A 182 21.13 12.13 -12.83
N SER A 183 21.41 11.18 -11.94
CA SER A 183 22.43 10.13 -12.15
C SER A 183 22.03 9.16 -13.26
N LEU A 184 20.77 8.75 -13.36
CA LEU A 184 20.22 7.97 -14.47
C LEU A 184 20.30 8.75 -15.79
N ARG A 185 20.04 10.07 -15.77
CA ARG A 185 20.21 10.94 -16.94
C ARG A 185 21.68 11.18 -17.31
N SER A 186 22.60 11.15 -16.35
CA SER A 186 24.05 11.27 -16.56
C SER A 186 24.72 9.94 -16.93
N SER A 187 24.01 8.81 -16.84
CA SER A 187 24.57 7.46 -17.11
C SER A 187 24.11 6.84 -18.43
N GLY A 188 23.34 7.53 -19.27
CA GLY A 188 23.14 7.15 -20.68
C GLY A 188 24.28 7.70 -21.54
N VAL A 189 24.93 6.99 -22.47
CA VAL A 189 24.43 5.96 -23.42
C VAL A 189 23.07 6.29 -24.00
#